data_AF-A0A521Y1L4-F1
#
_entry.id   AF-A0A521Y1L4-F1
#
_cell.length_a   1.000
_cell.length_b   1.000
_cell.length_c   1.000
_cell.angle_alpha   90.00
_cell.angle_beta   90.00
_cell.angle_gamma   90.00
#
_symmetry.space_group_name_H-M   'P 1'
#
loop_
_entity.id
_entity.type
_entity.pdbx_description
1 polymer ?
#
loop_
_entity_poly.entity_id
_entity_poly.type
_entity_poly.pdbx_seq_one_letter_code
_entity_poly.pdbx_strand_id
1 'polypeptide(L)'
;IPFGQKAANAQGAGAAAIIVVNNEEGQFRGTLGDVKTSIPVVGVERAVRDRLLVVAHSGGGVTVVAAAGSRQTASQNVVGRGSEPCEAYLGAHYDSVPEGPGGNDNASGTAMILELARTLHRPGLCIIAFGAEEYGLWGSQAYVKQHGTAGVRFLLNFDMVGKVTDPQIVGEAGLQEKVLSLLKQGGKTGFRAGQFPPFASSDHVSFSSAGIPAVTFHSGDDPLIHDPRDTVENVDRASVETMLAAAELAINALAAAR
;
A
#
# COMPACT_ATOMS: atom_id res chain seq x y z
N ILE A 1 -16.93 -8.00 -11.35
CA ILE A 1 -17.42 -8.28 -9.98
C ILE A 1 -16.23 -8.65 -9.08
N PRO A 2 -16.11 -8.07 -7.87
CA PRO A 2 -15.04 -8.40 -6.91
C PRO A 2 -15.03 -9.88 -6.52
N PHE A 3 -13.89 -10.39 -6.04
CA PHE A 3 -13.77 -11.80 -5.62
C PHE A 3 -14.74 -12.16 -4.49
N GLY A 4 -14.90 -11.28 -3.50
CA GLY A 4 -15.91 -11.45 -2.44
C GLY A 4 -17.33 -11.63 -3.00
N GLN A 5 -17.72 -10.83 -4.01
CA GLN A 5 -19.05 -10.95 -4.63
C GLN A 5 -19.19 -12.24 -5.45
N LYS A 6 -18.14 -12.68 -6.17
CA LYS A 6 -18.13 -14.00 -6.82
C LYS A 6 -18.38 -15.10 -5.79
N ALA A 7 -17.73 -14.96 -4.63
CA ALA A 7 -17.80 -15.91 -3.54
C ALA A 7 -19.20 -16.01 -2.92
N ALA A 8 -19.78 -14.86 -2.57
CA ALA A 8 -21.14 -14.78 -2.04
C ALA A 8 -22.19 -15.33 -3.01
N ASN A 9 -22.07 -15.01 -4.31
CA ASN A 9 -23.02 -15.47 -5.32
C ASN A 9 -23.02 -17.00 -5.46
N ALA A 10 -21.84 -17.61 -5.57
CA ALA A 10 -21.74 -19.06 -5.74
C ALA A 10 -22.19 -19.82 -4.47
N GLN A 11 -21.86 -19.31 -3.28
CA GLN A 11 -22.38 -19.86 -2.02
C GLN A 11 -23.91 -19.77 -1.96
N GLY A 12 -24.48 -18.62 -2.35
CA GLY A 12 -25.94 -18.44 -2.41
C GLY A 12 -26.64 -19.39 -3.40
N ALA A 13 -25.92 -19.84 -4.44
CA ALA A 13 -26.38 -20.84 -5.39
C ALA A 13 -26.15 -22.30 -4.94
N GLY A 14 -25.60 -22.52 -3.73
CA GLY A 14 -25.37 -23.86 -3.19
C GLY A 14 -24.07 -24.52 -3.65
N ALA A 15 -23.10 -23.77 -4.19
CA ALA A 15 -21.80 -24.32 -4.55
C ALA A 15 -21.05 -24.87 -3.32
N ALA A 16 -20.34 -25.98 -3.47
CA ALA A 16 -19.54 -26.58 -2.39
C ALA A 16 -18.15 -25.93 -2.23
N ALA A 17 -17.62 -25.33 -3.31
CA ALA A 17 -16.35 -24.62 -3.36
C ALA A 17 -16.30 -23.74 -4.60
N ILE A 18 -15.30 -22.85 -4.68
CA ILE A 18 -15.05 -21.99 -5.84
C ILE A 18 -13.60 -22.10 -6.25
N ILE A 19 -13.40 -22.30 -7.56
CA ILE A 19 -12.10 -22.19 -8.22
C ILE A 19 -12.12 -20.92 -9.05
N VAL A 20 -11.39 -19.89 -8.61
CA VAL A 20 -11.21 -18.64 -9.35
C VAL A 20 -10.00 -18.81 -10.26
N VAL A 21 -10.24 -18.84 -11.56
CA VAL A 21 -9.18 -18.97 -12.57
C VAL A 21 -8.66 -17.58 -12.94
N ASN A 22 -7.34 -17.41 -12.93
CA ASN A 22 -6.71 -16.17 -13.36
C ASN A 22 -7.12 -15.81 -14.80
N ASN A 23 -7.38 -14.52 -15.05
CA ASN A 23 -7.61 -14.02 -16.40
C ASN A 23 -6.29 -13.70 -17.13
N GLU A 24 -5.17 -13.66 -16.43
CA GLU A 24 -3.83 -13.43 -16.97
C GLU A 24 -2.93 -14.67 -16.78
N GLU A 25 -1.76 -14.67 -17.41
CA GLU A 25 -0.78 -15.73 -17.21
C GLU A 25 -0.16 -15.66 -15.81
N GLY A 26 0.26 -16.81 -15.28
CA GLY A 26 0.87 -16.91 -13.96
C GLY A 26 -0.11 -16.93 -12.79
N GLN A 27 0.46 -16.87 -11.59
CA GLN A 27 -0.27 -16.85 -10.33
C GLN A 27 -0.93 -15.48 -10.13
N PHE A 28 -2.01 -15.45 -9.35
CA PHE A 28 -2.59 -14.21 -8.87
C PHE A 28 -2.98 -14.31 -7.41
N ARG A 29 -3.04 -13.16 -6.75
CA ARG A 29 -3.63 -13.02 -5.43
C ARG A 29 -4.91 -12.21 -5.53
N GLY A 30 -5.87 -12.61 -4.70
CA GLY A 30 -7.14 -11.92 -4.55
C GLY A 30 -7.56 -11.98 -3.10
N THR A 31 -8.14 -10.89 -2.62
CA THR A 31 -8.79 -10.84 -1.31
C THR A 31 -10.31 -10.93 -1.49
N LEU A 32 -10.98 -11.59 -0.55
CA LEU A 32 -12.45 -11.52 -0.45
C LEU A 32 -12.92 -10.18 0.15
N GLY A 33 -11.98 -9.34 0.63
CA GLY A 33 -12.28 -8.17 1.44
C GLY A 33 -12.98 -8.60 2.72
N ASP A 34 -14.03 -7.88 3.09
CA ASP A 34 -14.83 -8.19 4.28
C ASP A 34 -15.85 -9.33 4.09
N VAL A 35 -15.95 -9.90 2.89
CA VAL A 35 -16.92 -10.97 2.61
C VAL A 35 -16.46 -12.26 3.27
N LYS A 36 -17.32 -12.79 4.14
CA LYS A 36 -17.13 -14.10 4.79
C LYS A 36 -17.89 -15.19 4.03
N THR A 37 -17.20 -16.29 3.73
CA THR A 37 -17.81 -17.50 3.15
C THR A 37 -17.56 -18.71 4.04
N SER A 38 -18.49 -19.67 4.02
CA SER A 38 -18.35 -20.98 4.65
C SER A 38 -17.77 -22.03 3.70
N ILE A 39 -17.65 -21.71 2.41
CA ILE A 39 -17.09 -22.59 1.38
C ILE A 39 -15.65 -22.18 1.02
N PRO A 40 -14.79 -23.14 0.64
CA PRO A 40 -13.45 -22.83 0.15
C PRO A 40 -13.48 -21.99 -1.14
N VAL A 41 -12.61 -20.99 -1.21
CA VAL A 41 -12.35 -20.20 -2.41
C VAL A 41 -10.86 -20.29 -2.71
N VAL A 42 -10.49 -20.87 -3.85
CA VAL A 42 -9.09 -21.06 -4.26
C VAL A 42 -8.82 -20.37 -5.59
N GLY A 43 -7.72 -19.65 -5.68
CA GLY A 43 -7.19 -19.11 -6.93
C GLY A 43 -6.33 -20.16 -7.65
N VAL A 44 -6.44 -20.24 -8.98
CA VAL A 44 -5.55 -21.07 -9.81
C VAL A 44 -5.07 -20.30 -11.03
N GLU A 45 -3.91 -20.67 -11.55
CA GLU A 45 -3.37 -20.09 -12.78
C GLU A 45 -4.30 -20.31 -13.97
N ARG A 46 -4.21 -19.41 -14.95
CA ARG A 46 -4.93 -19.52 -16.22
C ARG A 46 -4.64 -20.82 -16.96
N ALA A 47 -3.43 -21.37 -16.85
CA ALA A 47 -3.03 -22.63 -17.45
C ALA A 47 -3.91 -23.83 -17.02
N VAL A 48 -4.59 -23.74 -15.88
CA VAL A 48 -5.48 -24.79 -15.36
C VAL A 48 -6.88 -24.72 -16.00
N ARG A 49 -7.23 -23.61 -16.66
CA ARG A 49 -8.56 -23.34 -17.22
C ARG A 49 -9.07 -24.45 -18.12
N ASP A 50 -8.28 -24.83 -19.13
CA ASP A 50 -8.74 -25.75 -20.17
C ASP A 50 -9.00 -27.14 -19.60
N ARG A 51 -8.19 -27.57 -18.62
CA ARG A 51 -8.41 -28.83 -17.89
C ARG A 51 -9.72 -28.78 -17.10
N LEU A 52 -10.00 -27.68 -16.40
CA LEU A 52 -11.27 -27.51 -15.67
C LEU A 52 -12.47 -27.50 -16.61
N LEU A 53 -12.35 -26.88 -17.78
CA LEU A 53 -13.41 -26.88 -18.80
C LEU A 53 -13.66 -28.28 -19.35
N VAL A 54 -12.62 -29.06 -19.65
CA VAL A 54 -12.79 -30.46 -20.11
C VAL A 54 -13.52 -31.30 -19.06
N VAL A 55 -13.14 -31.19 -17.78
CA VAL A 55 -13.84 -31.88 -16.68
C VAL A 55 -15.30 -31.45 -16.60
N ALA A 56 -15.58 -30.15 -16.69
CA ALA A 56 -16.95 -29.63 -16.64
C ALA A 56 -17.82 -30.14 -17.81
N HIS A 57 -17.30 -30.15 -19.04
CA HIS A 57 -18.05 -30.62 -20.22
C HIS A 57 -18.29 -32.13 -20.22
N SER A 58 -17.42 -32.90 -19.56
CA SER A 58 -17.56 -34.36 -19.44
C SER A 58 -18.43 -34.80 -18.26
N GLY A 59 -18.96 -33.86 -17.46
CA GLY A 59 -19.71 -34.16 -16.24
C GLY A 59 -18.85 -34.72 -15.10
N GLY A 60 -17.52 -34.55 -15.18
CA GLY A 60 -16.59 -34.97 -14.15
C GLY A 60 -16.62 -34.06 -12.91
N GLY A 61 -16.16 -34.59 -11.78
CA GLY A 61 -16.02 -33.84 -10.53
C GLY A 61 -14.61 -33.28 -10.32
N VAL A 62 -14.51 -32.20 -9.55
CA VAL A 62 -13.24 -31.67 -9.04
C VAL A 62 -13.26 -31.75 -7.51
N THR A 63 -12.23 -32.38 -6.94
CA THR A 63 -12.02 -32.38 -5.49
C THR A 63 -11.16 -31.18 -5.10
N VAL A 64 -11.73 -30.26 -4.32
CA VAL A 64 -10.99 -29.16 -3.71
C VAL A 64 -10.63 -29.54 -2.27
N VAL A 65 -9.35 -29.64 -1.98
CA VAL A 65 -8.84 -29.83 -0.62
C VAL A 65 -8.17 -28.52 -0.21
N ALA A 66 -8.79 -27.80 0.72
CA ALA A 66 -8.27 -26.55 1.24
C ALA A 66 -8.27 -26.60 2.77
N ALA A 67 -7.11 -26.37 3.37
CA ALA A 67 -6.99 -26.11 4.80
C ALA A 67 -6.93 -24.59 4.98
N ALA A 68 -8.09 -23.96 5.17
CA ALA A 68 -8.20 -22.54 5.42
C ALA A 68 -8.64 -22.31 6.87
N GLY A 69 -8.04 -21.31 7.52
CA GLY A 69 -8.41 -20.88 8.86
C GLY A 69 -8.33 -19.37 8.96
N SER A 70 -9.17 -18.79 9.82
CA SER A 70 -9.01 -17.39 10.23
C SER A 70 -8.41 -17.36 11.62
N ARG A 71 -7.44 -16.49 11.82
CA ARG A 71 -6.87 -16.21 13.14
C ARG A 71 -6.99 -14.73 13.40
N GLN A 72 -7.52 -14.37 14.57
CA GLN A 72 -7.39 -13.01 15.06
C GLN A 72 -5.97 -12.79 15.56
N THR A 73 -5.35 -11.73 15.07
CA THR A 73 -4.02 -11.28 15.51
C THR A 73 -4.07 -9.77 15.75
N ALA A 74 -3.11 -9.27 16.52
CA ALA A 74 -2.91 -7.85 16.71
C ALA A 74 -1.79 -7.35 15.77
N SER A 75 -1.92 -6.11 15.34
CA SER A 75 -0.86 -5.29 14.75
C SER A 75 -0.78 -3.98 15.56
N GLN A 76 0.19 -3.13 15.26
CA GLN A 76 0.37 -1.85 15.94
C GLN A 76 0.89 -0.79 14.98
N ASN A 77 0.59 0.46 15.27
CA ASN A 77 1.28 1.60 14.66
C ASN A 77 2.37 2.09 15.63
N VAL A 78 3.50 2.53 15.10
CA VAL A 78 4.58 3.16 15.88
C VAL A 78 4.64 4.64 15.54
N VAL A 79 4.51 5.50 16.55
CA VAL A 79 4.44 6.95 16.37
C VAL A 79 5.66 7.61 16.99
N GLY A 80 6.43 8.32 16.18
CA GLY A 80 7.51 9.20 16.64
C GLY A 80 7.03 10.65 16.71
N ARG A 81 7.12 11.28 17.88
CA ARG A 81 6.69 12.67 18.08
C ARG A 81 7.60 13.43 19.05
N GLY A 82 7.66 14.75 18.88
CA GLY A 82 8.30 15.67 19.81
C GLY A 82 7.37 16.10 20.95
N SER A 83 7.73 17.21 21.62
CA SER A 83 6.92 17.82 22.68
C SER A 83 5.68 18.55 22.17
N GLU A 84 5.76 19.11 20.96
CA GLU A 84 4.65 19.83 20.34
C GLU A 84 3.58 18.87 19.79
N PRO A 85 2.30 19.28 19.76
CA PRO A 85 1.25 18.54 19.08
C PRO A 85 1.59 18.27 17.62
N CYS A 86 1.23 17.10 17.11
CA CYS A 86 1.42 16.76 15.70
C CYS A 86 0.50 17.60 14.81
N GLU A 87 1.09 18.41 13.92
CA GLU A 87 0.40 19.23 12.92
C GLU A 87 0.56 18.68 11.50
N ALA A 88 1.53 17.78 11.30
CA ALA A 88 1.78 17.10 10.03
C ALA A 88 2.41 15.73 10.28
N TYR A 89 2.20 14.81 9.35
CA TYR A 89 2.71 13.44 9.45
C TYR A 89 3.59 13.07 8.27
N LEU A 90 4.64 12.30 8.56
CA LEU A 90 5.35 11.46 7.60
C LEU A 90 4.94 10.01 7.85
N GLY A 91 4.43 9.33 6.83
CA GLY A 91 3.91 7.97 6.93
C GLY A 91 4.70 6.98 6.10
N ALA A 92 4.82 5.76 6.59
CA ALA A 92 5.18 4.59 5.79
C ALA A 92 4.64 3.35 6.50
N HIS A 93 4.31 2.28 5.79
CA HIS A 93 4.00 1.01 6.43
C HIS A 93 5.28 0.19 6.67
N TYR A 94 5.26 -0.66 7.69
CA TYR A 94 6.41 -1.50 8.05
C TYR A 94 6.14 -3.00 7.95
N ASP A 95 4.88 -3.41 7.68
CA ASP A 95 4.59 -4.79 7.33
C ASP A 95 4.98 -5.10 5.88
N SER A 96 4.92 -6.38 5.53
CA SER A 96 5.11 -6.86 4.16
C SER A 96 4.21 -8.06 3.93
N VAL A 97 4.06 -8.46 2.67
CA VAL A 97 3.37 -9.71 2.34
C VAL A 97 4.18 -10.95 2.75
N PRO A 98 3.54 -12.10 3.02
CA PRO A 98 4.23 -13.34 3.39
C PRO A 98 5.27 -13.88 2.38
N GLU A 99 5.14 -13.53 1.10
CA GLU A 99 6.02 -13.97 0.01
C GLU A 99 7.42 -13.38 0.08
N GLY A 100 7.49 -12.11 0.50
CA GLY A 100 8.61 -11.24 0.25
C GLY A 100 9.15 -10.61 1.54
N PRO A 101 10.47 -10.43 1.65
CA PRO A 101 11.07 -9.77 2.80
C PRO A 101 10.76 -8.28 2.89
N GLY A 102 10.22 -7.66 1.84
CA GLY A 102 9.71 -6.28 1.86
C GLY A 102 10.80 -5.21 1.85
N GLY A 103 11.88 -5.43 1.10
CA GLY A 103 13.00 -4.49 0.99
C GLY A 103 12.58 -3.13 0.43
N ASN A 104 11.96 -3.12 -0.74
CA ASN A 104 11.39 -1.91 -1.32
C ASN A 104 9.98 -1.65 -0.79
N ASP A 105 9.15 -2.70 -0.60
CA ASP A 105 7.77 -2.63 -0.10
C ASP A 105 7.63 -3.25 1.31
N ASN A 106 7.80 -2.49 2.40
CA ASN A 106 8.09 -1.06 2.42
C ASN A 106 9.16 -0.65 3.45
N ALA A 107 10.18 -1.48 3.62
CA ALA A 107 11.35 -1.11 4.42
C ALA A 107 12.02 0.18 3.89
N SER A 108 11.97 0.44 2.58
CA SER A 108 12.46 1.67 1.97
C SER A 108 11.77 2.93 2.51
N GLY A 109 10.44 2.95 2.56
CA GLY A 109 9.65 4.06 3.10
C GLY A 109 9.81 4.21 4.61
N THR A 110 9.82 3.09 5.34
CA THR A 110 10.06 3.09 6.78
C THR A 110 11.44 3.66 7.13
N ALA A 111 12.49 3.28 6.40
CA ALA A 111 13.83 3.83 6.58
C ALA A 111 13.85 5.35 6.26
N MET A 112 13.11 5.78 5.24
CA MET A 112 13.03 7.19 4.86
C MET A 112 12.41 8.07 5.94
N ILE A 113 11.28 7.66 6.53
CA ILE A 113 10.64 8.46 7.60
C ILE A 113 11.52 8.55 8.85
N LEU A 114 12.30 7.50 9.15
CA LEU A 114 13.26 7.50 10.26
C LEU A 114 14.41 8.48 9.99
N GLU A 115 14.96 8.48 8.78
CA GLU A 115 16.03 9.40 8.39
C GLU A 115 15.55 10.85 8.35
N LEU A 116 14.38 11.13 7.79
CA LEU A 116 13.77 12.46 7.78
C LEU A 116 13.50 12.99 9.20
N ALA A 117 13.04 12.13 10.11
CA ALA A 117 12.88 12.50 11.52
C ALA A 117 14.23 12.84 12.17
N ARG A 118 15.27 12.07 11.85
CA ARG A 118 16.64 12.26 12.36
C ARG A 118 17.31 13.52 11.80
N THR A 119 16.99 13.96 10.59
CA THR A 119 17.65 15.12 9.97
C THR A 119 16.90 16.43 10.22
N LEU A 120 15.58 16.44 10.08
CA LEU A 120 14.81 17.69 10.04
C LEU A 120 14.48 18.29 11.41
N HIS A 121 14.27 17.46 12.44
CA HIS A 121 13.90 17.88 13.82
C HIS A 121 12.87 19.03 13.88
N ARG A 122 11.78 18.92 13.09
CA ARG A 122 10.77 19.98 12.94
C ARG A 122 9.71 19.88 14.03
N PRO A 123 9.44 20.94 14.82
CA PRO A 123 8.30 20.98 15.73
C PRO A 123 6.98 20.73 14.99
N GLY A 124 6.11 19.91 15.57
CA GLY A 124 4.81 19.54 14.99
C GLY A 124 4.87 18.57 13.80
N LEU A 125 6.05 18.16 13.34
CA LEU A 125 6.21 17.09 12.36
C LEU A 125 6.41 15.75 13.08
N CYS A 126 5.44 14.85 12.95
CA CYS A 126 5.48 13.53 13.54
C CYS A 126 5.65 12.47 12.46
N ILE A 127 6.15 11.29 12.84
CA ILE A 127 6.24 10.13 11.95
C ILE A 127 5.32 9.02 12.43
N ILE A 128 4.79 8.23 11.50
CA ILE A 128 3.99 7.05 11.79
C ILE A 128 4.48 5.90 10.91
N ALA A 129 4.95 4.83 11.54
CA ALA A 129 5.10 3.53 10.89
C ALA A 129 3.79 2.76 11.07
N PHE A 130 3.04 2.57 9.99
CA PHE A 130 1.76 1.86 10.00
C PHE A 130 1.97 0.36 9.95
N GLY A 131 1.14 -0.38 10.69
CA GLY A 131 1.12 -1.84 10.61
C GLY A 131 -0.16 -2.32 9.94
N ALA A 132 -0.10 -3.50 9.33
CA ALA A 132 -1.21 -4.13 8.61
C ALA A 132 -1.77 -3.27 7.46
N GLU A 133 -0.88 -2.63 6.70
CA GLU A 133 -1.21 -1.96 5.43
C GLU A 133 -1.66 -2.99 4.39
N GLU A 134 -0.90 -4.08 4.26
CA GLU A 134 -1.11 -5.12 3.24
C GLU A 134 -2.41 -5.92 3.43
N TYR A 135 -3.02 -5.76 4.60
CA TYR A 135 -4.31 -6.37 4.95
C TYR A 135 -5.49 -5.43 4.67
N GLY A 136 -5.24 -4.27 4.07
CA GLY A 136 -6.24 -3.28 3.67
C GLY A 136 -6.21 -2.01 4.51
N LEU A 137 -5.02 -1.44 4.75
CA LEU A 137 -4.80 -0.15 5.44
C LEU A 137 -5.27 -0.13 6.90
N TRP A 138 -5.25 -1.28 7.59
CA TRP A 138 -5.88 -1.38 8.93
C TRP A 138 -5.20 -0.47 9.96
N GLY A 139 -3.88 -0.34 9.88
CA GLY A 139 -3.10 0.55 10.75
C GLY A 139 -3.49 2.02 10.60
N SER A 140 -3.41 2.55 9.39
CA SER A 140 -3.73 3.96 9.14
C SER A 140 -5.22 4.28 9.38
N GLN A 141 -6.13 3.37 9.02
CA GLN A 141 -7.56 3.52 9.34
C GLN A 141 -7.80 3.58 10.87
N ALA A 142 -7.18 2.68 11.62
CA ALA A 142 -7.29 2.68 13.08
C ALA A 142 -6.72 3.96 13.70
N TYR A 143 -5.57 4.44 13.18
CA TYR A 143 -4.94 5.67 13.65
C TYR A 143 -5.84 6.89 13.47
N VAL A 144 -6.33 7.11 12.25
CA VAL A 144 -7.19 8.27 11.93
C VAL A 144 -8.48 8.23 12.75
N LYS A 145 -9.08 7.04 12.92
CA LYS A 145 -10.27 6.85 13.75
C LYS A 145 -10.02 7.20 15.23
N GLN A 146 -8.85 6.85 15.76
CA GLN A 146 -8.51 7.08 17.17
C GLN A 146 -8.12 8.53 17.47
N HIS A 147 -7.37 9.17 16.57
CA HIS A 147 -6.75 10.47 16.82
C HIS A 147 -7.52 11.66 16.20
N GLY A 148 -8.40 11.40 15.24
CA GLY A 148 -9.13 12.45 14.53
C GLY A 148 -8.24 13.28 13.60
N THR A 149 -8.79 14.36 13.08
CA THR A 149 -8.14 15.17 12.02
C THR A 149 -7.88 16.62 12.38
N ALA A 150 -8.31 17.05 13.57
CA ALA A 150 -8.21 18.44 14.00
C ALA A 150 -6.74 18.89 14.11
N GLY A 151 -6.41 20.01 13.47
CA GLY A 151 -5.06 20.60 13.50
C GLY A 151 -4.04 19.92 12.58
N VAL A 152 -4.40 18.83 11.90
CA VAL A 152 -3.52 18.13 10.96
C VAL A 152 -3.59 18.80 9.59
N ARG A 153 -2.46 19.29 9.10
CA ARG A 153 -2.36 20.02 7.83
C ARG A 153 -2.17 19.10 6.64
N PHE A 154 -1.35 18.06 6.79
CA PHE A 154 -1.08 17.09 5.73
C PHE A 154 -0.45 15.79 6.24
N LEU A 155 -0.53 14.75 5.41
CA LEU A 155 0.32 13.56 5.46
C LEU A 155 1.15 13.46 4.17
N LEU A 156 2.46 13.26 4.31
CA LEU A 156 3.30 12.76 3.23
C LEU A 156 3.64 11.30 3.54
N ASN A 157 3.09 10.39 2.74
CA ASN A 157 3.33 8.96 2.85
C ASN A 157 4.45 8.53 1.89
N PHE A 158 5.24 7.52 2.26
CA PHE A 158 6.35 7.00 1.48
C PHE A 158 6.15 5.50 1.30
N ASP A 159 6.00 5.07 0.06
CA ASP A 159 5.71 3.69 -0.27
C ASP A 159 6.43 3.29 -1.55
N MET A 160 7.27 2.26 -1.46
CA MET A 160 8.19 1.85 -2.52
C MET A 160 9.02 3.03 -3.02
N VAL A 161 9.96 3.49 -2.21
CA VAL A 161 10.82 4.65 -2.50
C VAL A 161 12.29 4.26 -2.73
N GLY A 162 12.55 2.97 -2.85
CA GLY A 162 13.88 2.37 -2.95
C GLY A 162 14.39 2.16 -4.36
N LYS A 163 13.57 2.36 -5.41
CA LYS A 163 13.97 2.04 -6.79
C LYS A 163 13.28 2.95 -7.80
N VAL A 164 13.95 4.03 -8.20
CA VAL A 164 13.38 5.05 -9.08
C VAL A 164 13.35 4.55 -10.52
N THR A 165 12.14 4.35 -11.03
CA THR A 165 11.86 4.04 -12.45
C THR A 165 11.03 5.15 -13.08
N ASP A 166 9.99 5.61 -12.39
CA ASP A 166 9.07 6.67 -12.81
C ASP A 166 8.46 7.30 -11.55
N PRO A 167 9.15 8.28 -10.92
CA PRO A 167 8.78 8.78 -9.62
C PRO A 167 7.48 9.59 -9.69
N GLN A 168 6.56 9.28 -8.78
CA GLN A 168 5.20 9.79 -8.78
C GLN A 168 4.82 10.35 -7.41
N ILE A 169 3.96 11.37 -7.45
CA ILE A 169 3.17 11.79 -6.30
C ILE A 169 1.75 11.31 -6.55
N VAL A 170 1.17 10.53 -5.65
CA VAL A 170 -0.17 9.91 -5.77
C VAL A 170 -1.05 10.39 -4.62
N GLY A 171 -2.29 10.81 -4.86
CA GLY A 171 -3.21 11.15 -3.77
C GLY A 171 -4.11 12.36 -4.06
N GLU A 172 -4.41 13.14 -3.02
CA GLU A 172 -5.28 14.31 -3.10
C GLU A 172 -4.73 15.36 -4.08
N ALA A 173 -5.56 15.80 -5.03
CA ALA A 173 -5.14 16.58 -6.19
C ALA A 173 -4.48 17.92 -5.80
N GLY A 174 -5.05 18.66 -4.84
CA GLY A 174 -4.52 19.94 -4.40
C GLY A 174 -3.12 19.84 -3.79
N LEU A 175 -2.92 18.87 -2.89
CA LEU A 175 -1.59 18.61 -2.30
C LEU A 175 -0.63 18.02 -3.33
N GLN A 176 -1.08 17.13 -4.22
CA GLN A 176 -0.29 16.54 -5.29
C GLN A 176 0.28 17.63 -6.22
N GLU A 177 -0.57 18.52 -6.75
CA GLU A 177 -0.16 19.63 -7.60
C GLU A 177 0.81 20.57 -6.87
N LYS A 178 0.53 20.86 -5.60
CA LYS A 178 1.40 21.71 -4.77
C LYS A 178 2.78 21.09 -4.58
N VAL A 179 2.86 19.80 -4.21
CA VAL A 179 4.15 19.09 -4.06
C VAL A 179 4.91 19.07 -5.37
N LEU A 180 4.27 18.70 -6.49
CA LEU A 180 4.92 18.70 -7.80
C LEU A 180 5.46 20.08 -8.21
N SER A 181 4.70 21.14 -7.93
CA SER A 181 5.14 22.51 -8.16
C SER A 181 6.37 22.87 -7.32
N LEU A 182 6.36 22.51 -6.02
CA LEU A 182 7.50 22.72 -5.12
C LEU A 182 8.75 21.98 -5.58
N LEU A 183 8.61 20.71 -5.97
CA LEU A 183 9.71 19.89 -6.50
C LEU A 183 10.31 20.53 -7.75
N LYS A 184 9.47 20.93 -8.71
CA LYS A 184 9.90 21.60 -9.94
C LYS A 184 10.64 22.92 -9.65
N GLN A 185 10.12 23.73 -8.73
CA GLN A 185 10.76 25.00 -8.34
C GLN A 185 12.12 24.81 -7.67
N GLY A 186 12.26 23.75 -6.85
CA GLY A 186 13.54 23.39 -6.23
C GLY A 186 14.46 22.53 -7.11
N GLY A 187 14.20 22.44 -8.41
CA GLY A 187 15.04 21.72 -9.37
C GLY A 187 14.98 20.19 -9.28
N LYS A 188 14.01 19.63 -8.55
CA LYS A 188 13.72 18.19 -8.51
C LYS A 188 12.81 17.84 -9.68
N THR A 189 13.41 17.55 -10.82
CA THR A 189 12.70 17.18 -12.06
C THR A 189 12.45 15.67 -12.13
N GLY A 190 11.57 15.24 -13.04
CA GLY A 190 11.26 13.81 -13.26
C GLY A 190 10.04 13.29 -12.51
N PHE A 191 9.58 14.00 -11.47
CA PHE A 191 8.35 13.66 -10.77
C PHE A 191 7.10 14.03 -11.58
N ARG A 192 6.10 13.14 -11.57
CA ARG A 192 4.79 13.40 -12.20
C ARG A 192 3.63 13.08 -11.27
N ALA A 193 2.44 13.56 -11.63
CA ALA A 193 1.22 13.09 -11.00
C ALA A 193 1.01 11.60 -11.33
N GLY A 194 0.70 10.82 -10.30
CA GLY A 194 0.40 9.40 -10.41
C GLY A 194 -0.99 9.06 -9.87
N GLN A 195 -1.45 7.87 -10.21
CA GLN A 195 -2.65 7.25 -9.69
C GLN A 195 -2.36 5.77 -9.54
N PHE A 196 -2.71 5.20 -8.39
CA PHE A 196 -2.67 3.74 -8.26
C PHE A 196 -3.75 3.09 -9.12
N PRO A 197 -3.48 1.88 -9.65
CA PRO A 197 -4.49 1.14 -10.38
C PRO A 197 -5.70 0.82 -9.48
N PRO A 198 -6.86 0.49 -10.06
CA PRO A 198 -8.03 0.08 -9.29
C PRO A 198 -7.68 -1.02 -8.29
N PHE A 199 -8.16 -0.89 -7.05
CA PHE A 199 -7.94 -1.83 -5.95
C PHE A 199 -6.51 -1.85 -5.36
N ALA A 200 -5.60 -0.99 -5.85
CA ALA A 200 -4.36 -0.66 -5.16
C ALA A 200 -4.50 0.68 -4.43
N SER A 201 -3.84 0.80 -3.29
CA SER A 201 -3.85 1.99 -2.45
C SER A 201 -2.62 1.98 -1.55
N SER A 202 -2.48 3.02 -0.73
CA SER A 202 -1.51 3.07 0.36
C SER A 202 -2.10 3.95 1.48
N ASP A 203 -1.42 4.08 2.61
CA ASP A 203 -1.96 4.69 3.83
C ASP A 203 -2.47 6.14 3.68
N HIS A 204 -2.01 6.88 2.66
CA HIS A 204 -2.55 8.20 2.33
C HIS A 204 -4.08 8.21 2.12
N VAL A 205 -4.67 7.09 1.68
CA VAL A 205 -6.12 6.96 1.46
C VAL A 205 -6.90 7.10 2.76
N SER A 206 -6.41 6.54 3.87
CA SER A 206 -7.07 6.64 5.18
C SER A 206 -7.18 8.10 5.66
N PHE A 207 -6.14 8.89 5.40
CA PHE A 207 -6.09 10.31 5.77
C PHE A 207 -6.93 11.17 4.83
N SER A 208 -6.83 10.94 3.52
CA SER A 208 -7.65 11.64 2.52
C SER A 208 -9.15 11.38 2.75
N SER A 209 -9.53 10.14 3.08
CA SER A 209 -10.92 9.77 3.37
C SER A 209 -11.49 10.46 4.61
N ALA A 210 -10.63 10.92 5.53
CA ALA A 210 -11.02 11.70 6.69
C ALA A 210 -10.89 13.21 6.50
N GLY A 211 -10.56 13.67 5.28
CA GLY A 211 -10.46 15.08 4.92
C GLY A 211 -9.10 15.72 5.24
N ILE A 212 -8.06 14.93 5.55
CA ILE A 212 -6.69 15.44 5.66
C ILE A 212 -6.03 15.36 4.28
N PRO A 213 -5.46 16.47 3.75
CA PRO A 213 -4.67 16.41 2.52
C PRO A 213 -3.53 15.39 2.64
N ALA A 214 -3.50 14.38 1.79
CA ALA A 214 -2.49 13.32 1.86
C ALA A 214 -2.05 12.86 0.48
N VAL A 215 -0.74 12.62 0.34
CA VAL A 215 -0.13 12.06 -0.87
C VAL A 215 0.91 11.00 -0.51
N THR A 216 1.11 10.04 -1.39
CA THR A 216 2.21 9.08 -1.37
C THR A 216 3.28 9.49 -2.38
N PHE A 217 4.54 9.49 -1.93
CA PHE A 217 5.73 9.43 -2.77
C PHE A 217 5.98 7.97 -3.15
N HIS A 218 6.03 7.69 -4.45
CA HIS A 218 6.22 6.35 -5.01
C HIS A 218 7.27 6.40 -6.11
N SER A 219 8.24 5.49 -6.12
CA SER A 219 9.38 5.56 -7.05
C SER A 219 9.09 4.98 -8.44
N GLY A 220 7.90 4.42 -8.65
CA GLY A 220 7.45 3.81 -9.89
C GLY A 220 7.31 2.28 -9.76
N ASP A 221 6.76 1.63 -10.78
CA ASP A 221 6.49 0.19 -10.73
C ASP A 221 7.78 -0.61 -10.54
N ASP A 222 7.74 -1.59 -9.64
CA ASP A 222 8.81 -2.57 -9.41
C ASP A 222 8.30 -3.98 -9.72
N PRO A 223 8.88 -4.71 -10.69
CA PRO A 223 8.46 -6.07 -11.00
C PRO A 223 8.73 -7.07 -9.86
N LEU A 224 9.44 -6.67 -8.81
CA LEU A 224 9.69 -7.49 -7.63
C LEU A 224 8.73 -7.19 -6.46
N ILE A 225 7.75 -6.29 -6.62
CA ILE A 225 6.71 -6.11 -5.60
C ILE A 225 6.05 -7.46 -5.27
N HIS A 226 5.89 -7.74 -3.98
CA HIS A 226 5.28 -8.99 -3.47
C HIS A 226 5.99 -10.27 -3.93
N ASP A 227 7.28 -10.18 -4.25
CA ASP A 227 8.13 -11.30 -4.67
C ASP A 227 9.15 -11.67 -3.57
N PRO A 228 9.54 -12.95 -3.43
CA PRO A 228 10.63 -13.36 -2.53
C PRO A 228 11.96 -12.64 -2.74
N ARG A 229 12.15 -12.03 -3.91
CA ARG A 229 13.34 -11.25 -4.28
C ARG A 229 13.23 -9.77 -3.92
N ASP A 230 12.13 -9.31 -3.32
CA ASP A 230 12.09 -7.96 -2.74
C ASP A 230 12.90 -7.89 -1.44
N THR A 231 14.22 -8.00 -1.59
CA THR A 231 15.19 -7.93 -0.50
C THR A 231 15.82 -6.55 -0.43
N VAL A 232 16.65 -6.30 0.60
CA VAL A 232 17.39 -5.04 0.70
C VAL A 232 18.30 -4.80 -0.51
N GLU A 233 18.78 -5.86 -1.16
CA GLU A 233 19.58 -5.78 -2.38
C GLU A 233 18.79 -5.30 -3.61
N ASN A 234 17.46 -5.32 -3.58
CA ASN A 234 16.61 -4.71 -4.60
C ASN A 234 16.56 -3.17 -4.49
N VAL A 235 16.93 -2.62 -3.32
CA VAL A 235 16.92 -1.18 -3.06
C VAL A 235 18.20 -0.54 -3.60
N ASP A 236 18.03 0.48 -4.44
CA ASP A 236 19.12 1.30 -4.96
C ASP A 236 19.33 2.54 -4.07
N ARG A 237 20.56 2.72 -3.61
CA ARG A 237 20.90 3.85 -2.73
C ARG A 237 20.66 5.20 -3.42
N ALA A 238 21.01 5.34 -4.69
CA ALA A 238 20.84 6.61 -5.41
C ALA A 238 19.36 6.98 -5.58
N SER A 239 18.51 5.97 -5.75
CA SER A 239 17.04 6.10 -5.75
C SER A 239 16.54 6.61 -4.40
N VAL A 240 16.97 6.02 -3.29
CA VAL A 240 16.61 6.48 -1.94
C VAL A 240 17.07 7.93 -1.73
N GLU A 241 18.31 8.28 -2.10
CA GLU A 241 18.84 9.64 -1.99
C GLU A 241 18.05 10.66 -2.83
N THR A 242 17.59 10.26 -4.01
CA THR A 242 16.74 11.09 -4.88
C THR A 242 15.39 11.37 -4.23
N MET A 243 14.73 10.31 -3.72
CA MET A 243 13.43 10.41 -3.07
C MET A 243 13.51 11.18 -1.75
N LEU A 244 14.57 10.96 -0.96
CA LEU A 244 14.83 11.69 0.29
C LEU A 244 15.00 13.19 0.03
N ALA A 245 15.82 13.58 -0.96
CA ALA A 245 16.04 14.98 -1.28
C ALA A 245 14.78 15.68 -1.82
N ALA A 246 13.88 14.95 -2.50
CA ALA A 246 12.57 15.45 -2.91
C ALA A 246 11.64 15.63 -1.71
N ALA A 247 11.60 14.64 -0.81
CA ALA A 247 10.83 14.68 0.43
C ALA A 247 11.24 15.86 1.31
N GLU A 248 12.53 16.03 1.58
CA GLU A 248 13.05 17.14 2.38
C GLU A 248 12.66 18.51 1.83
N LEU A 249 12.75 18.69 0.50
CA LEU A 249 12.34 19.92 -0.16
C LEU A 249 10.85 20.20 0.05
N ALA A 250 10.00 19.19 -0.20
CA ALA A 250 8.55 19.32 -0.04
C ALA A 250 8.17 19.61 1.42
N ILE A 251 8.75 18.88 2.38
CA ILE A 251 8.49 19.06 3.81
C ILE A 251 8.87 20.46 4.26
N ASN A 252 10.07 20.93 3.90
CA ASN A 252 10.54 22.25 4.31
C ASN A 252 9.66 23.37 3.74
N ALA A 253 9.24 23.26 2.48
CA ALA A 253 8.36 24.25 1.87
C ALA A 253 6.93 24.23 2.44
N LEU A 254 6.36 23.04 2.67
CA LEU A 254 5.03 22.90 3.27
C LEU A 254 5.00 23.33 4.74
N ALA A 255 6.07 23.07 5.48
CA ALA A 255 6.18 23.47 6.88
C ALA A 255 6.36 24.98 7.05
N ALA A 256 7.00 25.66 6.10
CA ALA A 256 7.23 27.11 6.13
C ALA A 256 5.98 27.95 5.81
N ALA A 257 5.03 27.39 5.06
CA ALA A 257 3.73 28.01 4.79
C ALA A 257 2.82 27.89 6.04
N ARG A 258 2.99 28.83 6.98
CA ARG A 258 2.06 29.07 8.09
C ARG A 258 0.97 30.04 7.67
#